data_AF-A0A327JJM5-F1
#
_entry.id   AF-A0A327JJM5-F1
#
_cell.length_a   1.000
_cell.length_b   1.000
_cell.length_c   1.000
_cell.angle_alpha   90.00
_cell.angle_beta   90.00
_cell.angle_gamma   90.00
#
_symmetry.space_group_name_H-M   'P 1'
#
loop_
_entity.id
_entity.type
_entity.pdbx_description
1 polymer ?
#
loop_
_entity_poly.entity_id
_entity_poly.type
_entity_poly.pdbx_seq_one_letter_code
_entity_poly.pdbx_strand_id
1 'polypeptide(L)' 'MSARIEASQADTALYIENMCAELRNMAATADLNMLAYLLDIAREEAAAQTISIRPMPKASNTAS' A
#
# COMPACT_ATOMS: atom_id res chain seq x y z
N MET A 1 -20.01 11.81 3.60
CA MET A 1 -18.90 11.88 4.59
C MET A 1 -17.81 10.84 4.32
N SER A 2 -18.13 9.66 3.78
CA SER A 2 -17.17 8.54 3.58
C SER A 2 -16.03 8.78 2.59
N ALA A 3 -16.25 9.47 1.47
CA ALA A 3 -15.23 9.63 0.42
C ALA A 3 -13.95 10.37 0.86
N ARG A 4 -14.02 11.28 1.84
CA ARG A 4 -12.83 11.95 2.40
C ARG A 4 -12.01 11.03 3.31
N ILE A 5 -12.68 10.12 4.01
CA ILE A 5 -12.04 9.14 4.89
C ILE A 5 -11.31 8.11 4.03
N GLU A 6 -11.95 7.63 2.96
CA GLU A 6 -11.36 6.70 1.99
C GLU A 6 -10.12 7.30 1.31
N ALA A 7 -10.17 8.56 0.87
CA ALA A 7 -9.00 9.26 0.32
C ALA A 7 -7.86 9.37 1.33
N SER A 8 -8.18 9.74 2.58
CA SER A 8 -7.19 9.83 3.67
C SER A 8 -6.55 8.47 4.01
N GLN A 9 -7.30 7.38 3.90
CA GLN A 9 -6.79 6.02 4.13
C GLN A 9 -5.85 5.58 3.00
N ALA A 10 -6.21 5.86 1.74
CA ALA A 10 -5.36 5.58 0.59
C ALA A 10 -4.04 6.35 0.65
N ASP A 11 -4.09 7.64 1.02
CA ASP A 11 -2.88 8.47 1.17
C ASP A 11 -2.00 7.95 2.31
N THR A 12 -2.59 7.50 3.42
CA THR A 12 -1.87 6.91 4.55
C THR A 12 -1.21 5.59 4.15
N ALA A 13 -1.94 4.72 3.45
CA ALA A 13 -1.41 3.45 2.96
C ALA A 13 -0.24 3.67 1.98
N LEU A 14 -0.36 4.62 1.04
CA LEU A 14 0.73 4.99 0.14
C LEU A 14 1.95 5.53 0.89
N TYR A 15 1.73 6.36 1.92
CA TYR A 15 2.81 6.85 2.77
C TYR A 15 3.55 5.72 3.47
N ILE A 16 2.82 4.77 4.08
CA ILE A 16 3.41 3.61 4.75
C ILE A 16 4.19 2.75 3.75
N GLU A 17 3.63 2.50 2.57
CA GLU A 17 4.30 1.71 1.52
C GLU A 17 5.67 2.30 1.16
N ASN A 18 5.73 3.60 0.89
CA ASN A 18 6.97 4.30 0.52
C ASN A 18 7.98 4.29 1.67
N MET A 19 7.54 4.57 2.89
CA MET A 19 8.39 4.58 4.07
C MET A 19 8.98 3.18 4.34
N CYS A 20 8.17 2.13 4.26
CA CYS A 20 8.65 0.76 4.43
C CYS A 20 9.70 0.38 3.38
N ALA A 21 9.56 0.83 2.12
CA ALA A 21 10.55 0.58 1.07
C ALA A 21 11.91 1.24 1.40
N GLU A 22 11.91 2.49 1.87
CA GLU A 22 13.14 3.18 2.28
C GLU A 22 13.80 2.49 3.49
N LEU A 23 13.01 2.20 4.53
CA LEU A 23 13.50 1.55 5.74
C LEU A 23 14.06 0.15 5.45
N ARG A 24 13.42 -0.60 4.53
CA ARG A 24 13.87 -1.93 4.14
C ARG A 24 15.23 -1.89 3.49
N ASN A 25 15.48 -0.89 2.64
CA ASN A 25 16.79 -0.70 2.02
C ASN A 25 17.87 -0.40 3.08
N MET A 26 17.58 0.46 4.06
CA MET A 26 18.52 0.73 5.16
C MET A 26 18.77 -0.54 5.99
N ALA A 27 17.73 -1.30 6.32
CA ALA A 27 17.85 -2.54 7.08
C ALA A 27 18.69 -3.58 6.33
N ALA A 28 18.50 -3.72 5.01
CA ALA A 28 19.30 -4.60 4.17
C ALA A 28 20.79 -4.17 4.13
N THR A 29 21.06 -2.86 4.02
CA THR A 29 22.45 -2.35 4.05
C THR A 29 23.13 -2.50 5.40
N ALA A 30 22.36 -2.62 6.49
CA ALA A 30 22.85 -2.82 7.84
C ALA A 30 22.91 -4.30 8.26
N ASP A 31 22.72 -5.24 7.31
CA ASP A 31 22.62 -6.70 7.55
C ASP A 31 21.51 -7.10 8.55
N LEU A 32 20.50 -6.24 8.74
CA LEU A 32 19.33 -6.51 9.57
C LEU A 32 18.26 -7.25 8.76
N ASN A 33 18.60 -8.44 8.27
CA ASN A 33 17.79 -9.20 7.32
C ASN A 33 16.36 -9.51 7.81
N MET A 34 16.20 -9.81 9.09
CA MET A 34 14.86 -10.04 9.67
C MET A 34 14.01 -8.77 9.61
N LEU A 35 14.59 -7.62 9.98
CA LEU A 35 13.90 -6.34 9.91
C LEU A 35 13.53 -5.98 8.47
N ALA A 36 14.43 -6.20 7.52
CA ALA A 36 14.14 -6.01 6.10
C ALA A 36 12.93 -6.84 5.64
N TYR A 37 12.86 -8.11 6.06
CA TYR A 37 11.72 -8.98 5.77
C TYR A 37 10.40 -8.48 6.38
N LEU A 38 10.41 -8.03 7.64
CA LEU A 38 9.21 -7.46 8.26
C LEU A 38 8.72 -6.19 7.57
N LEU A 39 9.66 -5.36 7.10
CA LEU A 39 9.34 -4.14 6.37
C LEU A 39 8.77 -4.45 4.98
N ASP A 40 9.23 -5.52 4.33
CA ASP A 40 8.62 -6.01 3.08
C ASP A 40 7.17 -6.48 3.32
N ILE A 41 6.88 -7.21 4.40
CA ILE A 41 5.49 -7.59 4.76
C ILE A 41 4.61 -6.36 4.99
N ALA A 42 5.07 -5.42 5.83
CA ALA A 42 4.28 -4.21 6.14
C ALA A 42 3.99 -3.38 4.89
N ARG A 43 4.94 -3.33 3.94
CA ARG A 43 4.76 -2.68 2.64
C ARG A 43 3.69 -3.37 1.81
N GLU A 44 3.72 -4.70 1.71
CA GLU A 44 2.72 -5.47 0.97
C GLU A 44 1.30 -5.28 1.54
N GLU A 45 1.16 -5.27 2.87
CA GLU A 45 -0.12 -4.99 3.52
C GLU A 45 -0.64 -3.58 3.24
N ALA A 46 0.24 -2.58 3.20
CA ALA A 46 -0.13 -1.22 2.83
C ALA A 46 -0.56 -1.12 1.36
N ALA A 47 0.16 -1.78 0.44
CA ALA A 47 -0.19 -1.83 -0.98
C ALA A 47 -1.54 -2.54 -1.24
N ALA A 48 -1.88 -3.56 -0.45
CA ALA A 48 -3.17 -4.24 -0.55
C ALA A 48 -4.36 -3.33 -0.16
N GLN A 49 -4.13 -2.38 0.74
CA GLN A 49 -5.14 -1.41 1.17
C GLN A 49 -5.41 -0.35 0.09
N THR A 50 -4.40 0.13 -0.63
CA THR A 50 -4.59 1.07 -1.76
C THR A 50 -5.37 0.45 -2.93
N ILE A 51 -5.16 -0.84 -3.22
CA ILE A 51 -5.92 -1.56 -4.27
C ILE A 51 -7.40 -1.70 -3.88
N SER A 52 -7.69 -1.95 -2.61
CA SER A 52 -9.06 -2.17 -2.12
C SER A 52 -9.90 -0.89 -2.08
N ILE A 53 -9.27 0.29 -1.99
CA ILE A 53 -9.97 1.59 -1.93
C ILE A 53 -10.30 2.14 -3.32
N ARG A 54 -9.63 1.67 -4.38
CA ARG A 54 -9.93 2.11 -5.76
C ARG A 54 -11.11 1.30 -6.30
N PRO A 55 -12.29 1.90 -6.56
CA PRO A 55 -13.40 1.15 -7.13
C PRO A 55 -12.99 0.61 -8.49
N MET A 56 -13.11 -0.70 -8.65
CA MET A 56 -12.94 -1.39 -9.93
C MET A 56 -13.85 -0.71 -10.95
N PRO A 57 -13.35 -0.28 -12.13
CA PRO A 57 -14.22 0.28 -13.15
C PRO A 57 -15.26 -0.79 -13.50
N LYS A 58 -16.55 -0.50 -13.22
CA LYS A 58 -17.65 -1.37 -13.62
C LYS A 58 -17.48 -1.63 -15.12
N ALA A 59 -17.28 -2.88 -15.50
CA ALA A 59 -17.28 -3.29 -16.90
C ALA A 59 -18.53 -2.68 -17.55
N SER A 60 -18.32 -1.80 -18.53
CA SER A 60 -19.42 -1.17 -19.26
C SER A 60 -20.18 -2.30 -19.95
N ASN A 61 -21.34 -2.65 -19.42
CA ASN A 61 -22.25 -3.55 -20.10
C ASN A 61 -22.82 -2.80 -21.29
N THR A 62 -22.12 -2.80 -22.42
CA THR A 62 -22.70 -2.53 -23.73
C THR A 62 -23.51 -3.76 -24.11
N ALA A 63 -24.66 -3.93 -23.47
CA ALA A 63 -25.70 -4.82 -23.97
C ALA A 63 -26.43 -4.11 -25.11
N SER A 64 -26.61 -4.89 -26.17
CA SER A 64 -27.08 -4.60 -27.53
C SER A 64 -28.35 -3.77 -27.66
#